data_AF-A0A8T3DKZ9-F1
#
_entry.id   AF-A0A8T3DKZ9-F1
#
_cell.length_a   1.000
_cell.length_b   1.000
_cell.length_c   1.000
_cell.angle_alpha   90.00
_cell.angle_beta   90.00
_cell.angle_gamma   90.00
#
_symmetry.space_group_name_H-M   'P 1'
#
loop_
_entity.id
_entity.type
_entity.pdbx_description
1 polymer ?
#
loop_
_entity_poly.entity_id
_entity_poly.type
_entity_poly.pdbx_seq_one_letter_code
_entity_poly.pdbx_strand_id
1 'polypeptide(L)'
;MNVFTFSLNCYLVGTVLAAPLAEYSGEKGLLMEDPAFQRTVERSRSLVNKILKDIPEAHKFSVNSESLTLHPSHEPKNLQYMEASLGIPRPPILKGLSTEFTLEISLNRISEGLQIYQDLLGALCSRVSTPEKLKELQADIRDLLTQITKMHEMGQFETSVKYGGSGLASRLSGDFEVQVATHLSLAHLRDFAQDIFRSLRNMSQAKPGLSG
;
A
#
# COMPACT_ATOMS: atom_id res chain seq x y z
N MET A 1 -25.60 -49.20 65.51
CA MET A 1 -24.15 -49.30 65.28
C MET A 1 -23.95 -49.42 63.77
N ASN A 2 -23.14 -48.52 63.22
CA ASN A 2 -22.62 -48.42 61.85
C ASN A 2 -23.54 -47.89 60.73
N VAL A 3 -23.24 -46.61 60.45
CA VAL A 3 -23.52 -45.77 59.29
C VAL A 3 -22.76 -46.29 58.06
N PHE A 4 -23.38 -46.32 56.87
CA PHE A 4 -22.66 -46.20 55.60
C PHE A 4 -23.52 -45.46 54.57
N THR A 5 -23.27 -44.16 54.44
CA THR A 5 -23.64 -43.30 53.32
C THR A 5 -22.71 -43.58 52.14
N PHE A 6 -23.26 -43.81 50.95
CA PHE A 6 -22.52 -43.73 49.68
C PHE A 6 -23.19 -42.68 48.78
N SER A 7 -22.60 -41.49 48.75
CA SER A 7 -22.90 -40.44 47.77
C SER A 7 -22.22 -40.76 46.45
N LEU A 8 -23.00 -40.91 45.38
CA LEU A 8 -22.49 -41.01 44.01
C LEU A 8 -22.40 -39.59 43.44
N ASN A 9 -21.21 -38.98 43.53
CA ASN A 9 -20.86 -37.76 42.81
C ASN A 9 -20.39 -38.10 41.40
N CYS A 10 -21.24 -37.95 40.39
CA CYS A 10 -20.83 -37.98 38.99
C CYS A 10 -20.34 -36.59 38.59
N TYR A 11 -19.01 -36.39 38.59
CA TYR A 11 -18.38 -35.21 38.00
C TYR A 11 -18.49 -35.27 36.47
N LEU A 12 -19.21 -34.32 35.88
CA LEU A 12 -19.12 -33.99 34.46
C LEU A 12 -17.75 -33.37 34.19
N VAL A 13 -16.82 -34.15 33.64
CA VAL A 13 -15.57 -33.63 33.07
C VAL A 13 -15.91 -33.11 31.68
N GLY A 14 -16.20 -31.82 31.58
CA GLY A 14 -16.24 -31.12 30.31
C GLY A 14 -14.82 -30.99 29.78
N THR A 15 -14.47 -31.77 28.75
CA THR A 15 -13.27 -31.53 27.96
C THR A 15 -13.50 -30.28 27.12
N VAL A 16 -13.12 -29.11 27.65
CA VAL A 16 -12.89 -27.93 26.82
C VAL A 16 -11.69 -28.25 25.96
N LEU A 17 -11.94 -28.58 24.70
CA LEU A 17 -10.93 -28.63 23.66
C LEU A 17 -10.45 -27.19 23.46
N ALA A 18 -9.44 -26.77 24.22
CA ALA A 18 -8.70 -25.57 23.93
C ALA A 18 -8.07 -25.75 22.55
N ALA A 19 -8.58 -25.02 21.56
CA ALA A 19 -7.94 -24.91 20.26
C ALA A 19 -6.51 -24.37 20.47
N PRO A 20 -5.50 -24.90 19.74
CA PRO A 20 -4.13 -24.44 19.90
C PRO A 20 -4.07 -22.95 19.55
N LEU A 21 -3.61 -22.13 20.49
CA LEU A 21 -3.25 -20.74 20.24
C LEU A 21 -2.06 -20.78 19.27
N ALA A 22 -2.29 -20.30 18.03
CA ALA A 22 -1.22 -20.09 17.07
C ALA A 22 -0.21 -19.09 17.68
N GLU A 23 0.98 -19.59 18.02
CA GLU A 23 2.13 -18.75 18.37
C GLU A 23 2.59 -18.00 17.12
N TYR A 24 2.00 -16.81 16.94
CA TYR A 24 1.88 -16.06 15.68
C TYR A 24 3.13 -15.29 15.22
N SER A 25 4.33 -15.69 15.65
CA SER A 25 5.59 -14.99 15.30
C SER A 25 6.55 -15.83 14.45
N GLY A 26 6.50 -17.16 14.51
CA GLY A 26 7.39 -18.04 13.73
C GLY A 26 6.91 -18.25 12.28
N GLU A 27 5.60 -18.29 12.08
CA GLU A 27 4.95 -18.65 10.80
C GLU A 27 5.14 -17.58 9.70
N LYS A 28 5.32 -16.31 10.10
CA LYS A 28 5.50 -15.19 9.18
C LYS A 28 6.90 -15.10 8.58
N GLY A 29 7.93 -15.50 9.33
CA GLY A 29 9.28 -15.66 8.78
C GLY A 29 9.32 -16.73 7.68
N LEU A 30 8.58 -17.82 7.89
CA LEU A 30 8.44 -18.90 6.90
C LEU A 30 7.72 -18.44 5.62
N LEU A 31 6.69 -17.58 5.73
CA LEU A 31 6.03 -17.01 4.56
C LEU A 31 7.00 -16.18 3.71
N MET A 32 7.83 -15.36 4.34
CA MET A 32 8.79 -14.53 3.61
C MET A 32 9.90 -15.38 2.98
N GLU A 33 10.17 -16.58 3.49
CA GLU A 33 11.11 -17.52 2.86
C GLU A 33 10.46 -18.35 1.73
N ASP A 34 9.14 -18.32 1.58
CA ASP A 34 8.43 -19.06 0.54
C ASP A 34 8.87 -18.60 -0.88
N PRO A 35 9.30 -19.52 -1.76
CA PRO A 35 9.74 -19.16 -3.11
C PRO A 35 8.65 -18.54 -4.00
N ALA A 36 7.36 -18.81 -3.76
CA ALA A 36 6.29 -18.15 -4.50
C ALA A 36 6.06 -16.72 -3.98
N PHE A 37 6.23 -16.50 -2.68
CA PHE A 37 6.16 -15.16 -2.07
C PHE A 37 7.30 -14.29 -2.61
N GLN A 38 8.53 -14.79 -2.59
CA GLN A 38 9.70 -14.08 -3.10
C GLN A 38 9.58 -13.72 -4.58
N ARG A 39 9.09 -14.63 -5.43
CA ARG A 39 8.80 -14.32 -6.84
C ARG A 39 7.76 -13.21 -7.00
N THR A 40 6.76 -13.16 -6.12
CA THR A 40 5.73 -12.11 -6.14
C THR A 40 6.31 -10.77 -5.68
N VAL A 41 7.19 -10.76 -4.68
CA VAL A 41 7.98 -9.59 -4.26
C VAL A 41 8.85 -9.08 -5.40
N GLU A 42 9.60 -9.95 -6.10
CA GLU A 42 10.46 -9.56 -7.23
C GLU A 42 9.68 -8.97 -8.41
N ARG A 43 8.54 -9.57 -8.75
CA ARG A 43 7.61 -9.03 -9.76
C ARG A 43 7.10 -7.66 -9.37
N SER A 44 6.69 -7.50 -8.11
CA SER A 44 6.24 -6.22 -7.56
C SER A 44 7.35 -5.17 -7.63
N ARG A 45 8.60 -5.53 -7.31
CA ARG A 45 9.76 -4.62 -7.42
C ARG A 45 10.02 -4.20 -8.87
N SER A 46 9.86 -5.12 -9.81
CA SER A 46 10.01 -4.84 -11.24
C SER A 46 8.95 -3.86 -11.73
N LEU A 47 7.69 -4.04 -11.32
CA LEU A 47 6.60 -3.11 -11.60
C LEU A 47 6.82 -1.73 -10.96
N VAL A 48 7.24 -1.67 -9.70
CA VAL A 48 7.56 -0.40 -9.03
C VAL A 48 8.70 0.33 -9.75
N ASN A 49 9.72 -0.39 -10.20
CA ASN A 49 10.81 0.20 -10.97
C ASN A 49 10.34 0.73 -12.34
N LYS A 50 9.38 0.05 -12.97
CA LYS A 50 8.73 0.54 -14.20
C LYS A 50 7.97 1.84 -13.92
N ILE A 51 7.09 1.83 -12.92
CA ILE A 51 6.34 3.02 -12.45
C ILE A 51 7.28 4.21 -12.22
N LEU A 52 8.39 4.00 -11.49
CA LEU A 52 9.38 5.06 -11.23
C LEU A 52 10.01 5.63 -12.50
N LYS A 53 10.22 4.81 -13.54
CA LYS A 53 10.78 5.24 -14.83
C LYS A 53 9.75 5.96 -15.71
N ASP A 54 8.49 5.59 -15.59
CA ASP A 54 7.42 6.11 -16.44
C ASP A 54 6.85 7.44 -15.90
N ILE A 55 6.96 7.71 -14.59
CA ILE A 55 6.50 8.97 -13.97
C ILE A 55 7.09 10.23 -14.64
N PRO A 56 8.41 10.36 -14.89
CA PRO A 56 8.96 11.54 -15.56
C PRO A 56 8.39 11.73 -16.97
N GLU A 57 8.15 10.65 -17.71
CA GLU A 57 7.55 10.71 -19.02
C GLU A 57 6.09 11.18 -18.92
N ALA A 58 5.30 10.57 -18.04
CA ALA A 58 3.91 10.97 -17.79
C ALA A 58 3.80 12.44 -17.34
N HIS A 59 4.70 12.90 -16.47
CA HIS A 59 4.75 14.29 -16.04
C HIS A 59 5.02 15.23 -17.21
N LYS A 60 6.03 14.93 -18.03
CA LYS A 60 6.39 15.73 -19.22
C LYS A 60 5.23 15.87 -20.21
N PHE A 61 4.44 14.82 -20.41
CA PHE A 61 3.33 14.84 -21.37
C PHE A 61 2.05 15.47 -20.82
N SER A 62 1.85 15.46 -19.49
CA SER A 62 0.59 15.90 -18.88
C SER A 62 0.69 17.23 -18.13
N VAL A 63 1.90 17.76 -17.91
CA VAL A 63 2.14 19.05 -17.23
C VAL A 63 2.90 19.97 -18.18
N ASN A 64 2.25 21.05 -18.61
CA ASN A 64 2.81 22.01 -19.57
C ASN A 64 3.51 23.20 -18.89
N SER A 65 3.42 23.31 -17.56
CA SER A 65 3.99 24.43 -16.80
C SER A 65 5.47 24.21 -16.49
N GLU A 66 6.32 25.13 -16.94
CA GLU A 66 7.77 25.10 -16.70
C GLU A 66 8.15 25.26 -15.21
N SER A 67 7.27 25.83 -14.39
CA SER A 67 7.51 26.01 -12.95
C SER A 67 7.15 24.78 -12.10
N LEU A 68 6.44 23.81 -12.67
CA LEU A 68 6.03 22.58 -11.98
C LEU A 68 6.99 21.45 -12.33
N THR A 69 8.15 21.42 -11.70
CA THR A 69 9.16 20.37 -11.95
C THR A 69 9.11 19.31 -10.87
N LEU A 70 9.36 18.05 -11.22
CA LEU A 70 9.51 16.97 -10.23
C LEU A 70 10.71 17.17 -9.27
N HIS A 71 11.56 18.18 -9.46
CA HIS A 71 12.67 18.48 -8.56
C HIS A 71 12.22 19.40 -7.40
N PRO A 72 12.30 18.93 -6.13
CA PRO A 72 11.76 19.67 -4.98
C PRO A 72 12.36 21.06 -4.75
N SER A 73 13.60 21.29 -5.22
CA SER A 73 14.30 22.57 -5.06
C SER A 73 13.71 23.73 -5.87
N HIS A 74 12.77 23.44 -6.77
CA HIS A 74 12.17 24.44 -7.68
C HIS A 74 10.65 24.59 -7.50
N GLU A 75 10.06 23.93 -6.50
CA GLU A 75 8.61 23.98 -6.30
C GLU A 75 8.14 25.38 -5.82
N PRO A 76 7.07 25.93 -6.42
CA PRO A 76 6.49 27.18 -5.95
C PRO A 76 5.98 27.06 -4.51
N LYS A 77 6.29 28.06 -3.68
CA LYS A 77 5.90 28.14 -2.24
C LYS A 77 4.38 27.97 -1.98
N ASN A 78 3.55 28.12 -3.01
CA ASN A 78 2.10 28.16 -2.91
C ASN A 78 1.45 26.78 -3.10
N LEU A 79 2.22 25.75 -3.49
CA LEU A 79 1.68 24.43 -3.81
C LEU A 79 1.01 23.74 -2.63
N GLN A 80 1.49 23.96 -1.40
CA GLN A 80 0.88 23.39 -0.19
C GLN A 80 -0.55 23.88 0.02
N TYR A 81 -0.83 25.16 -0.26
CA TYR A 81 -2.18 25.69 -0.18
C TYR A 81 -3.10 25.07 -1.24
N MET A 82 -2.58 24.89 -2.46
CA MET A 82 -3.33 24.27 -3.55
C MET A 82 -3.61 22.80 -3.30
N GLU A 83 -2.65 22.06 -2.77
CA GLU A 83 -2.82 20.66 -2.39
C GLU A 83 -3.98 20.48 -1.40
N ALA A 84 -4.03 21.35 -0.38
CA ALA A 84 -5.10 21.36 0.61
C ALA A 84 -6.46 21.73 -0.02
N SER A 85 -6.51 22.75 -0.86
CA SER A 85 -7.72 23.18 -1.57
C SER A 85 -8.28 22.10 -2.51
N LEU A 86 -7.39 21.42 -3.23
CA LEU A 86 -7.73 20.31 -4.14
C LEU A 86 -8.04 19.01 -3.39
N GLY A 87 -7.79 18.97 -2.08
CA GLY A 87 -7.99 17.81 -1.21
C GLY A 87 -7.24 16.58 -1.72
N ILE A 88 -6.00 16.76 -2.16
CA ILE A 88 -5.17 15.64 -2.62
C ILE A 88 -4.74 14.85 -1.38
N PRO A 89 -5.13 13.58 -1.26
CA PRO A 89 -4.77 12.74 -0.11
C PRO A 89 -3.27 12.47 -0.12
N ARG A 90 -2.65 12.48 1.07
CA ARG A 90 -1.30 12.00 1.26
C ARG A 90 -1.29 10.47 1.29
N PRO A 91 -0.29 9.82 0.68
CA PRO A 91 -0.16 8.37 0.79
C PRO A 91 0.13 7.96 2.24
N PRO A 92 -0.26 6.75 2.65
CA PRO A 92 0.11 6.21 3.94
C PRO A 92 1.63 6.06 4.07
N ILE A 93 2.13 6.25 5.30
CA ILE A 93 3.56 6.15 5.60
C ILE A 93 3.96 4.67 5.65
N LEU A 94 5.01 4.32 4.90
CA LEU A 94 5.66 3.02 5.00
C LEU A 94 6.89 3.09 5.91
N LYS A 95 7.08 2.06 6.72
CA LYS A 95 8.20 1.95 7.66
C LYS A 95 8.92 0.61 7.46
N GLY A 96 10.11 0.49 8.04
CA GLY A 96 10.77 -0.81 8.17
C GLY A 96 9.90 -1.77 8.99
N LEU A 97 9.99 -3.06 8.69
CA LEU A 97 9.25 -4.08 9.42
C LEU A 97 9.71 -4.12 10.88
N SER A 98 8.75 -4.12 11.80
CA SER A 98 8.98 -4.26 13.25
C SER A 98 7.81 -5.02 13.88
N THR A 99 7.86 -5.22 15.19
CA THR A 99 6.74 -5.75 15.99
C THR A 99 5.47 -4.92 15.86
N GLU A 100 5.60 -3.59 15.74
CA GLU A 100 4.49 -2.63 15.62
C GLU A 100 4.14 -2.32 14.16
N PHE A 101 5.05 -2.57 13.22
CA PHE A 101 4.84 -2.39 11.79
C PHE A 101 5.05 -3.71 11.06
N THR A 102 4.05 -4.58 11.14
CA THR A 102 4.10 -5.94 10.62
C THR A 102 4.02 -5.99 9.09
N LEU A 103 4.30 -7.16 8.50
CA LEU A 103 4.12 -7.41 7.06
C LEU A 103 2.69 -7.08 6.60
N GLU A 104 1.69 -7.53 7.35
CA GLU A 104 0.27 -7.25 7.09
C GLU A 104 -0.03 -5.75 7.09
N ILE A 105 0.47 -5.02 8.09
CA ILE A 105 0.31 -3.55 8.15
C ILE A 105 0.98 -2.92 6.92
N SER A 106 2.19 -3.34 6.58
CA SER A 106 2.90 -2.83 5.40
C SER A 106 2.13 -3.09 4.11
N LEU A 107 1.64 -4.30 3.87
CA LEU A 107 0.88 -4.64 2.66
C LEU A 107 -0.45 -3.86 2.60
N ASN A 108 -1.14 -3.70 3.73
CA ASN A 108 -2.34 -2.88 3.85
C ASN A 108 -2.07 -1.41 3.47
N ARG A 109 -1.00 -0.81 3.99
CA ARG A 109 -0.60 0.56 3.63
C ARG A 109 -0.21 0.69 2.16
N ILE A 110 0.51 -0.30 1.61
CA ILE A 110 0.83 -0.30 0.18
C ILE A 110 -0.46 -0.33 -0.64
N SER A 111 -1.38 -1.25 -0.33
CA SER A 111 -2.68 -1.38 -1.01
C SER A 111 -3.50 -0.09 -0.95
N GLU A 112 -3.63 0.50 0.25
CA GLU A 112 -4.32 1.77 0.49
C GLU A 112 -3.73 2.90 -0.38
N GLY A 113 -2.40 3.05 -0.40
CA GLY A 113 -1.74 4.07 -1.22
C GLY A 113 -1.90 3.84 -2.72
N LEU A 114 -1.85 2.58 -3.19
CA LEU A 114 -2.08 2.27 -4.60
C LEU A 114 -3.53 2.56 -5.02
N GLN A 115 -4.51 2.31 -4.14
CA GLN A 115 -5.91 2.67 -4.38
C GLN A 115 -6.10 4.19 -4.48
N ILE A 116 -5.42 4.96 -3.63
CA ILE A 116 -5.39 6.43 -3.72
C ILE A 116 -4.95 6.87 -5.12
N TYR A 117 -3.83 6.33 -5.63
CA TYR A 117 -3.33 6.75 -6.95
C TYR A 117 -4.14 6.20 -8.12
N GLN A 118 -4.82 5.05 -7.98
CA GLN A 118 -5.81 4.61 -8.97
C GLN A 118 -6.94 5.64 -9.15
N ASP A 119 -7.45 6.16 -8.04
CA ASP A 119 -8.53 7.14 -8.03
C ASP A 119 -8.06 8.51 -8.55
N LEU A 120 -6.92 9.00 -8.06
CA LEU A 120 -6.36 10.29 -8.52
C LEU A 120 -6.06 10.28 -10.02
N LEU A 121 -5.35 9.25 -10.52
CA LEU A 121 -5.06 9.16 -11.95
C LEU A 121 -6.34 8.96 -12.77
N GLY A 122 -7.33 8.23 -12.25
CA GLY A 122 -8.63 8.08 -12.90
C GLY A 122 -9.34 9.43 -13.11
N ALA A 123 -9.36 10.27 -12.07
CA ALA A 123 -9.91 11.63 -12.16
C ALA A 123 -9.14 12.48 -13.18
N LEU A 124 -7.81 12.43 -13.16
CA LEU A 124 -6.94 13.26 -14.02
C LEU A 124 -6.96 12.83 -15.49
N CYS A 125 -7.01 11.54 -15.79
CA CYS A 125 -7.11 10.99 -17.15
C CYS A 125 -8.34 11.51 -17.91
N SER A 126 -9.38 11.95 -17.20
CA SER A 126 -10.59 12.53 -17.80
C SER A 126 -10.47 14.02 -18.14
N ARG A 127 -9.40 14.69 -17.67
CA ARG A 127 -9.23 16.14 -17.74
C ARG A 127 -7.97 16.59 -18.47
N VAL A 128 -6.90 15.79 -18.48
CA VAL A 128 -5.68 16.13 -19.22
C VAL A 128 -5.88 15.96 -20.73
N SER A 129 -5.20 16.79 -21.53
CA SER A 129 -5.29 16.73 -22.99
C SER A 129 -4.66 15.47 -23.60
N THR A 130 -3.69 14.87 -22.90
CA THR A 130 -2.85 13.75 -23.34
C THR A 130 -2.81 12.66 -22.25
N PRO A 131 -3.89 11.86 -22.12
CA PRO A 131 -4.05 10.93 -21.00
C PRO A 131 -3.31 9.60 -21.16
N GLU A 132 -2.69 9.32 -22.31
CA GLU A 132 -2.12 8.02 -22.66
C GLU A 132 -1.10 7.55 -21.63
N LYS A 133 -0.15 8.42 -21.27
CA LYS A 133 0.90 8.12 -20.30
C LYS A 133 0.39 7.97 -18.88
N LEU A 134 -0.65 8.74 -18.49
CA LEU A 134 -1.30 8.54 -17.20
C LEU A 134 -2.10 7.23 -17.16
N LYS A 135 -2.71 6.81 -18.27
CA LYS A 135 -3.42 5.53 -18.37
C LYS A 135 -2.46 4.34 -18.31
N GLU A 136 -1.30 4.42 -18.97
CA GLU A 136 -0.23 3.43 -18.86
C GLU A 136 0.21 3.27 -17.39
N LEU A 137 0.50 4.39 -16.73
CA LEU A 137 0.88 4.43 -15.32
C LEU A 137 -0.23 3.87 -14.40
N GLN A 138 -1.49 4.22 -14.68
CA GLN A 138 -2.65 3.68 -13.95
C GLN A 138 -2.78 2.16 -14.17
N ALA A 139 -2.51 1.64 -15.37
CA ALA A 139 -2.51 0.21 -15.61
C ALA A 139 -1.41 -0.51 -14.79
N ASP A 140 -0.20 0.04 -14.75
CA ASP A 140 0.91 -0.53 -13.98
C ASP A 140 0.65 -0.53 -12.47
N ILE A 141 0.01 0.51 -11.95
CA ILE A 141 -0.41 0.57 -10.54
C ILE A 141 -1.46 -0.51 -10.24
N ARG A 142 -2.39 -0.77 -11.17
CA ARG A 142 -3.40 -1.83 -11.01
C ARG A 142 -2.78 -3.22 -11.04
N ASP A 143 -1.79 -3.43 -11.90
CA ASP A 143 -1.04 -4.69 -11.97
C ASP A 143 -0.22 -4.90 -10.69
N LEU A 144 0.38 -3.84 -10.15
CA LEU A 144 1.07 -3.87 -8.86
C LEU A 144 0.10 -4.20 -7.72
N LEU A 145 -1.06 -3.53 -7.66
CA LEU A 145 -2.11 -3.83 -6.67
C LEU A 145 -2.51 -5.31 -6.72
N THR A 146 -2.61 -5.89 -7.92
CA THR A 146 -2.87 -7.33 -8.09
C THR A 146 -1.77 -8.21 -7.48
N GLN A 147 -0.50 -7.81 -7.55
CA GLN A 147 0.58 -8.55 -6.87
C GLN A 147 0.52 -8.40 -5.35
N ILE A 148 0.15 -7.21 -4.85
CA ILE A 148 -0.02 -6.97 -3.41
C ILE A 148 -1.17 -7.82 -2.85
N THR A 149 -2.30 -7.91 -3.55
CA THR A 149 -3.42 -8.77 -3.17
C THR A 149 -3.00 -10.23 -3.10
N LYS A 150 -2.20 -10.72 -4.06
CA LYS A 150 -1.65 -12.09 -3.98
C LYS A 150 -0.80 -12.30 -2.73
N MET A 151 0.01 -11.33 -2.33
CA MET A 151 0.78 -11.41 -1.08
C MET A 151 -0.13 -11.42 0.16
N HIS A 152 -1.25 -10.70 0.15
CA HIS A 152 -2.28 -10.82 1.20
C HIS A 152 -2.86 -12.23 1.26
N GLU A 153 -3.26 -12.79 0.12
CA GLU A 153 -3.84 -14.14 0.01
C GLU A 153 -2.87 -15.22 0.53
N MET A 154 -1.59 -15.12 0.15
CA MET A 154 -0.55 -16.06 0.59
C MET A 154 -0.30 -15.98 2.11
N GLY A 155 -0.38 -14.79 2.68
CA GLY A 155 -0.25 -14.58 4.13
C GLY A 155 -1.55 -14.73 4.92
N GLN A 156 -2.67 -15.02 4.25
CA GLN A 156 -4.01 -15.05 4.84
C GLN A 156 -4.34 -13.77 5.61
N PHE A 157 -3.83 -12.63 5.15
CA PHE A 157 -4.01 -11.34 5.80
C PHE A 157 -5.34 -10.72 5.41
N GLU A 158 -6.01 -10.09 6.38
CA GLU A 158 -7.21 -9.33 6.09
C GLU A 158 -6.82 -8.06 5.31
N THR A 159 -7.51 -7.83 4.18
CA THR A 159 -7.40 -6.55 3.49
C THR A 159 -8.24 -5.54 4.26
N SER A 160 -7.57 -4.55 4.85
CA SER A 160 -8.22 -3.49 5.61
C SER A 160 -9.12 -2.60 4.73
N VAL A 161 -9.93 -1.76 5.40
CA VAL A 161 -11.03 -0.94 4.84
C VAL A 161 -10.66 -0.23 3.53
N LYS A 162 -11.59 -0.27 2.57
CA LYS A 162 -11.47 0.35 1.25
C LYS A 162 -11.34 1.87 1.33
N TYR A 163 -10.43 2.42 0.54
CA TYR A 163 -10.28 3.86 0.36
C TYR A 163 -11.60 4.49 -0.15
N GLY A 164 -12.02 5.58 0.48
CA GLY A 164 -13.32 6.23 0.26
C GLY A 164 -13.41 7.16 -0.96
N GLY A 165 -12.36 7.23 -1.79
CA GLY A 165 -12.28 8.15 -2.92
C GLY A 165 -11.82 9.56 -2.52
N SER A 166 -11.15 10.26 -3.44
CA SER A 166 -10.61 11.60 -3.18
C SER A 166 -11.68 12.68 -3.30
N GLY A 167 -12.64 12.49 -4.20
CA GLY A 167 -13.51 13.57 -4.67
C GLY A 167 -12.77 14.60 -5.53
N LEU A 168 -11.56 14.31 -6.02
CA LEU A 168 -10.74 15.27 -6.78
C LEU A 168 -11.48 15.80 -8.02
N ALA A 169 -12.20 14.95 -8.74
CA ALA A 169 -12.86 15.30 -10.00
C ALA A 169 -13.84 16.49 -9.89
N SER A 170 -14.47 16.70 -8.73
CA SER A 170 -15.39 17.83 -8.50
C SER A 170 -14.67 19.14 -8.20
N ARG A 171 -13.38 19.09 -7.85
CA ARG A 171 -12.54 20.24 -7.50
C ARG A 171 -11.60 20.69 -8.63
N LEU A 172 -11.60 19.97 -9.76
CA LEU A 172 -10.86 20.33 -10.98
C LEU A 172 -11.69 21.33 -11.82
N SER A 173 -11.63 22.60 -11.45
CA SER A 173 -12.38 23.71 -12.09
C SER A 173 -11.76 24.25 -13.38
N GLY A 174 -10.45 24.10 -13.58
CA GLY A 174 -9.74 24.63 -14.74
C GLY A 174 -8.40 23.94 -15.01
N ASP A 175 -7.75 24.36 -16.09
CA ASP A 175 -6.52 23.73 -16.60
C ASP A 175 -5.35 23.89 -15.62
N PHE A 176 -5.31 24.98 -14.86
CA PHE A 176 -4.27 25.19 -13.87
C PHE A 176 -4.40 24.21 -12.70
N GLU A 177 -5.61 24.01 -12.19
CA GLU A 177 -5.91 23.02 -11.16
C GLU A 177 -5.59 21.61 -11.64
N VAL A 178 -5.89 21.29 -12.90
CA VAL A 178 -5.55 20.00 -13.51
C VAL A 178 -4.02 19.82 -13.57
N GLN A 179 -3.27 20.83 -13.99
CA GLN A 179 -1.81 20.74 -14.06
C GLN A 179 -1.18 20.59 -12.66
N VAL A 180 -1.64 21.36 -11.68
CA VAL A 180 -1.15 21.27 -10.30
C VAL A 180 -1.51 19.93 -9.67
N ALA A 181 -2.75 19.47 -9.84
CA ALA A 181 -3.17 18.16 -9.33
C ALA A 181 -2.39 17.02 -9.98
N THR A 182 -2.12 17.10 -11.28
CA THR A 182 -1.29 16.13 -12.01
C THR A 182 0.14 16.13 -11.47
N HIS A 183 0.75 17.31 -11.34
CA HIS A 183 2.10 17.45 -10.82
C HIS A 183 2.23 16.87 -9.40
N LEU A 184 1.35 17.27 -8.48
CA LEU A 184 1.39 16.81 -7.08
C LEU A 184 1.12 15.30 -6.98
N SER A 185 0.16 14.78 -7.75
CA SER A 185 -0.14 13.34 -7.74
C SER A 185 1.04 12.51 -8.21
N LEU A 186 1.73 12.94 -9.27
CA LEU A 186 2.92 12.26 -9.80
C LEU A 186 4.14 12.40 -8.89
N ALA A 187 4.34 13.57 -8.27
CA ALA A 187 5.41 13.80 -7.30
C ALA A 187 5.23 12.89 -6.07
N HIS A 188 4.03 12.87 -5.47
CA HIS A 188 3.76 12.01 -4.33
C HIS A 188 3.80 10.52 -4.69
N LEU A 189 3.31 10.14 -5.87
CA LEU A 189 3.40 8.76 -6.35
C LEU A 189 4.85 8.31 -6.48
N ARG A 190 5.74 9.18 -6.99
CA ARG A 190 7.17 8.86 -7.09
C ARG A 190 7.75 8.57 -5.72
N ASP A 191 7.52 9.45 -4.75
CA ASP A 191 8.08 9.32 -3.41
C ASP A 191 7.53 8.05 -2.73
N PHE A 192 6.22 7.82 -2.85
CA PHE A 192 5.59 6.59 -2.36
C PHE A 192 6.11 5.33 -3.06
N ALA A 193 6.31 5.35 -4.37
CA ALA A 193 6.86 4.22 -5.12
C ALA A 193 8.29 3.90 -4.68
N GLN A 194 9.11 4.89 -4.32
CA GLN A 194 10.41 4.65 -3.71
C GLN A 194 10.27 3.96 -2.34
N ASP A 195 9.30 4.37 -1.53
CA ASP A 195 9.02 3.74 -0.24
C ASP A 195 8.52 2.30 -0.40
N ILE A 196 7.66 2.02 -1.39
CA ILE A 196 7.26 0.65 -1.74
C ILE A 196 8.51 -0.14 -2.13
N PHE A 197 9.38 0.40 -2.98
CA PHE A 197 10.59 -0.29 -3.42
C PHE A 197 11.50 -0.67 -2.23
N ARG A 198 11.69 0.26 -1.28
CA ARG A 198 12.44 0.01 -0.04
C ARG A 198 11.76 -1.07 0.82
N SER A 199 10.45 -1.00 0.97
CA SER A 199 9.65 -1.96 1.75
C SER A 199 9.73 -3.37 1.17
N LEU A 200 9.53 -3.52 -0.15
CA LEU A 200 9.65 -4.80 -0.86
C LEU A 200 11.08 -5.35 -0.80
N ARG A 201 12.11 -4.49 -0.86
CA ARG A 201 13.50 -4.92 -0.67
C ARG A 201 13.71 -5.52 0.73
N ASN A 202 13.20 -4.86 1.77
CA ASN A 202 13.28 -5.39 3.12
C ASN A 202 12.53 -6.73 3.24
N MET A 203 11.41 -6.89 2.53
CA MET A 203 10.70 -8.17 2.48
C MET A 203 11.49 -9.29 1.81
N SER A 204 12.32 -8.96 0.81
CA SER A 204 13.22 -9.92 0.16
C SER A 204 14.48 -10.25 0.97
N GLN A 205 14.80 -9.44 1.98
CA GLN A 205 16.05 -9.52 2.75
C GLN A 205 15.86 -9.90 4.22
N ALA A 206 14.62 -10.02 4.70
CA ALA A 206 14.35 -10.43 6.07
C ALA A 206 14.78 -11.89 6.26
N LYS A 207 15.96 -12.08 6.85
CA LYS A 207 16.35 -13.36 7.46
C LYS A 207 15.75 -13.45 8.87
N PRO A 208 15.31 -14.63 9.33
CA PRO A 208 14.98 -14.83 10.72
C PRO A 208 16.28 -14.83 11.54
N GLY A 209 16.30 -14.03 12.59
CA GLY A 209 17.41 -13.99 13.56
C GLY A 209 18.26 -12.74 13.44
N LEU A 210 17.75 -11.63 13.98
CA LEU A 210 18.47 -10.58 14.73
C LEU A 210 17.51 -9.40 14.93
N SER A 211 16.50 -9.61 15.77
CA SER A 211 15.97 -8.56 16.64
C SER A 211 16.48 -8.94 18.02
N GLY A 212 17.26 -8.03 18.62
CA GLY A 212 18.08 -8.28 19.81
C GLY A 212 17.30 -8.57 21.08
#